data_AF-A0A1D2SCM5-F1
#
_entry.id   AF-A0A1D2SCM5-F1
#
_cell.length_a   1.000
_cell.length_b   1.000
_cell.length_c   1.000
_cell.angle_alpha   90.00
_cell.angle_beta   90.00
_cell.angle_gamma   90.00
#
_symmetry.space_group_name_H-M   'P 1'
#
loop_
_entity.id
_entity.type
_entity.pdbx_description
1 polymer ?
#
loop_
_entity_poly.entity_id
_entity_poly.type
_entity_poly.pdbx_seq_one_letter_code
_entity_poly.pdbx_strand_id
1 'polypeptide(L)'
;MNETQAISALGALAHTQRLRVFRALVVAGPEGLTPSVLADQLDVARNTLSFHLKELAHAGLVTIEQQGRNLIYRADFAHMTGLLGYLTEHCCEGGVCEANESLRAASMCSDAVLPPLSSTQEALKK
;
A
#
# COMPACT_ATOMS: atom_id res chain seq x y z
N MET A 1 -11.17 3.40 5.74
CA MET A 1 -10.62 2.16 6.34
C MET A 1 -11.15 2.05 7.78
N ASN A 2 -11.35 0.85 8.31
CA ASN A 2 -11.70 0.65 9.73
C ASN A 2 -10.54 0.02 10.53
N GLU A 3 -10.67 -0.03 11.86
CA GLU A 3 -9.61 -0.53 12.76
C GLU A 3 -9.14 -1.96 12.41
N THR A 4 -10.06 -2.88 12.16
CA THR A 4 -9.73 -4.28 11.80
C THR A 4 -8.90 -4.35 10.52
N GLN A 5 -9.25 -3.56 9.50
CA GLN A 5 -8.49 -3.46 8.25
C GLN A 5 -7.09 -2.88 8.51
N ALA A 6 -6.99 -1.83 9.32
CA ALA A 6 -5.71 -1.21 9.66
C ALA A 6 -4.77 -2.18 10.40
N ILE A 7 -5.28 -2.90 11.40
CA ILE A 7 -4.53 -3.92 12.15
C ILE A 7 -4.08 -5.05 11.21
N SER A 8 -4.94 -5.51 10.30
CA SER A 8 -4.59 -6.55 9.33
C SER A 8 -3.45 -6.11 8.41
N ALA A 9 -3.53 -4.90 7.86
CA ALA A 9 -2.50 -4.35 6.98
C ALA A 9 -1.16 -4.15 7.72
N LEU A 10 -1.19 -3.56 8.92
CA LEU A 10 0.01 -3.39 9.75
C LEU A 10 0.62 -4.74 10.16
N GLY A 11 -0.22 -5.70 10.56
CA GLY A 11 0.22 -7.06 10.90
C GLY A 11 0.87 -7.78 9.71
N ALA A 12 0.36 -7.58 8.49
CA ALA A 12 0.97 -8.10 7.28
C ALA A 12 2.33 -7.42 6.98
N LEU A 13 2.44 -6.11 7.18
CA LEU A 13 3.68 -5.36 6.94
C LEU A 13 4.74 -5.56 8.02
N ALA A 14 4.35 -5.96 9.25
CA ALA A 14 5.23 -6.24 10.38
C ALA A 14 6.04 -7.57 10.21
N HIS A 15 6.56 -7.82 9.02
CA HIS A 15 7.44 -8.95 8.71
C HIS A 15 8.43 -8.55 7.61
N THR A 16 9.72 -8.74 7.86
CA THR A 16 10.82 -8.26 7.01
C THR A 16 10.62 -8.58 5.54
N GLN A 17 10.31 -9.84 5.21
CA GLN A 17 10.14 -10.24 3.80
C GLN A 17 8.88 -9.66 3.15
N ARG A 18 7.77 -9.57 3.88
CA ARG A 18 6.52 -9.00 3.34
C ARG A 18 6.69 -7.51 3.05
N LEU A 19 7.36 -6.78 3.95
CA LEU A 19 7.69 -5.38 3.73
C LEU A 19 8.60 -5.18 2.51
N ARG A 20 9.63 -6.03 2.34
CA ARG A 20 10.51 -5.99 1.15
C ARG A 20 9.75 -6.25 -0.14
N VAL A 21 8.90 -7.28 -0.16
CA VAL A 21 8.04 -7.60 -1.30
C VAL A 21 7.12 -6.44 -1.65
N PHE A 22 6.39 -5.90 -0.67
CA PHE A 22 5.50 -4.77 -0.88
C PHE A 22 6.26 -3.55 -1.43
N ARG A 23 7.44 -3.23 -0.88
CA ARG A 23 8.26 -2.12 -1.38
C ARG A 23 8.77 -2.33 -2.80
N ALA A 24 9.16 -3.56 -3.16
CA ALA A 24 9.55 -3.88 -4.54
C ALA A 24 8.37 -3.67 -5.51
N LEU A 25 7.16 -4.06 -5.11
CA LEU A 25 5.94 -3.83 -5.88
C LEU A 25 5.57 -2.34 -5.99
N VAL A 26 5.81 -1.55 -4.95
CA VAL A 26 5.64 -0.08 -4.99
C VAL A 26 6.59 0.54 -6.01
N VAL A 27 7.86 0.11 -6.04
CA VAL A 27 8.86 0.60 -7.01
C VAL A 27 8.51 0.19 -8.44
N ALA A 28 7.98 -1.02 -8.63
CA ALA A 28 7.50 -1.47 -9.94
C ALA A 28 6.27 -0.70 -10.43
N GLY A 29 5.52 -0.07 -9.51
CA GLY A 29 4.38 0.78 -9.85
C GLY A 29 3.25 0.00 -10.53
N PRO A 30 2.51 0.62 -11.46
CA PRO A 30 1.35 0.01 -12.10
C PRO A 30 1.72 -1.21 -12.95
N GLU A 31 2.96 -1.32 -13.42
CA GLU A 31 3.45 -2.45 -14.23
C GLU A 31 3.66 -3.74 -13.42
N GLY A 32 3.80 -3.63 -12.09
CA GLY A 32 3.85 -4.78 -11.19
C GLY A 32 5.01 -5.75 -11.49
N LEU A 33 4.99 -6.91 -10.85
CA LEU A 33 6.03 -7.94 -11.02
C LEU A 33 5.44 -9.35 -10.99
N THR A 34 6.11 -10.28 -11.67
CA THR A 34 5.82 -11.72 -11.53
C THR A 34 6.48 -12.28 -10.27
N PRO A 35 5.96 -13.41 -9.72
CA PRO A 35 6.60 -14.11 -8.61
C PRO A 35 8.05 -14.52 -8.91
N SER A 36 8.36 -14.88 -10.16
CA SER A 36 9.73 -15.23 -10.57
C SER A 36 10.68 -14.04 -10.37
N VAL A 37 10.31 -12.86 -10.89
CA VAL A 37 11.15 -11.65 -10.78
C VAL A 37 11.31 -11.22 -9.32
N LEU A 38 10.24 -11.28 -8.52
CA LEU A 38 10.30 -10.96 -7.09
C LEU A 38 11.21 -11.92 -6.32
N ALA A 39 11.15 -13.21 -6.61
CA ALA A 39 11.99 -14.22 -5.96
C ALA A 39 13.47 -13.97 -6.25
N ASP A 40 13.79 -13.67 -7.52
CA ASP A 40 15.16 -13.42 -7.97
C ASP A 40 15.70 -12.10 -7.39
N GLN A 41 14.91 -11.03 -7.35
CA GLN A 41 15.33 -9.72 -6.80
C GLN A 41 15.56 -9.74 -5.29
N LEU A 42 14.77 -10.52 -4.56
CA LEU A 42 14.78 -10.53 -3.09
C LEU A 42 15.60 -11.67 -2.50
N ASP A 43 16.13 -12.56 -3.34
CA ASP A 43 16.83 -13.79 -2.95
C ASP A 43 15.99 -14.64 -1.97
N VAL A 44 14.74 -14.91 -2.35
CA VAL A 44 13.77 -15.66 -1.54
C VAL A 44 13.25 -16.87 -2.33
N ALA A 45 13.17 -18.02 -1.65
CA ALA A 45 12.58 -19.22 -2.23
C ALA A 45 11.11 -18.99 -2.67
N ARG A 46 10.76 -19.47 -3.87
CA ARG A 46 9.44 -19.22 -4.50
C ARG A 46 8.25 -19.72 -3.67
N ASN A 47 8.40 -20.82 -2.95
CA ASN A 47 7.38 -21.36 -2.04
C ASN A 47 7.11 -20.38 -0.88
N THR A 48 8.16 -19.86 -0.25
CA THR A 48 8.10 -18.87 0.83
C THR A 48 7.52 -17.56 0.32
N LEU A 49 7.94 -17.11 -0.85
CA LEU A 49 7.38 -15.90 -1.48
C LEU A 49 5.88 -16.03 -1.74
N SER A 50 5.42 -17.19 -2.22
CA SER A 50 3.99 -17.42 -2.48
C SER A 50 3.15 -17.28 -1.20
N PHE A 51 3.67 -17.76 -0.07
CA PHE A 51 3.04 -17.57 1.24
C PHE A 51 2.97 -16.08 1.61
N HIS A 52 4.08 -15.33 1.48
CA HIS A 52 4.11 -13.90 1.76
C HIS A 52 3.15 -13.09 0.86
N LEU A 53 3.07 -13.41 -0.43
CA LEU A 53 2.17 -12.76 -1.37
C LEU A 53 0.70 -13.04 -1.05
N LYS A 54 0.36 -14.27 -0.61
CA LYS A 54 -0.99 -14.60 -0.17
C LYS A 54 -1.40 -13.81 1.06
N GLU A 55 -0.51 -13.69 2.05
CA GLU A 55 -0.75 -12.89 3.26
C GLU A 55 -0.96 -11.41 2.94
N LEU A 56 -0.12 -10.85 2.06
CA LEU A 56 -0.27 -9.47 1.60
C LEU A 56 -1.58 -9.25 0.84
N ALA A 57 -1.99 -10.21 0.01
CA ALA A 57 -3.25 -10.14 -0.74
C ALA A 57 -4.46 -10.23 0.19
N HIS A 58 -4.39 -11.11 1.20
CA HIS A 58 -5.43 -11.22 2.21
C HIS A 58 -5.62 -9.93 3.02
N ALA A 59 -4.51 -9.23 3.32
CA ALA A 59 -4.52 -7.93 3.96
C ALA A 59 -4.89 -6.76 3.01
N GLY A 60 -5.21 -7.04 1.73
CA GLY A 60 -5.60 -6.03 0.76
C GLY A 60 -4.47 -5.12 0.26
N LEU A 61 -3.21 -5.44 0.56
CA LEU A 61 -2.05 -4.61 0.21
C LEU A 61 -1.52 -4.89 -1.20
N VAL A 62 -1.88 -6.01 -1.80
CA VAL A 62 -1.49 -6.35 -3.17
C VAL A 62 -2.67 -6.92 -3.94
N THR A 63 -2.70 -6.63 -5.24
CA THR A 63 -3.65 -7.22 -6.19
C THR A 63 -2.92 -8.21 -7.09
N ILE A 64 -3.68 -9.15 -7.65
CA ILE A 64 -3.17 -10.23 -8.49
C ILE A 64 -3.99 -10.25 -9.77
N GLU A 65 -3.30 -10.21 -10.90
CA GLU A 65 -3.90 -10.24 -12.23
C GLU A 65 -3.30 -11.39 -13.03
N GLN A 66 -4.14 -12.20 -13.67
CA GLN A 66 -3.66 -13.26 -14.56
C GLN A 66 -3.45 -12.69 -15.96
N GLN A 67 -2.21 -12.76 -16.44
CA GLN A 67 -1.83 -12.39 -17.81
C GLN A 67 -1.27 -13.61 -18.53
N GLY A 68 -2.14 -14.29 -19.29
CA GLY A 68 -1.84 -15.55 -19.95
C GLY A 68 -1.49 -16.64 -18.95
N ARG A 69 -0.24 -17.09 -18.95
CA ARG A 69 0.28 -18.12 -18.03
C ARG A 69 0.91 -17.54 -16.76
N ASN A 70 1.08 -16.23 -16.70
CA ASN A 70 1.76 -15.56 -15.61
C ASN A 70 0.74 -14.89 -14.68
N LEU A 71 1.13 -14.77 -13.41
CA LEU A 71 0.46 -13.89 -12.44
C LEU A 71 1.29 -12.64 -12.28
N ILE A 72 0.66 -11.48 -12.37
CA ILE A 72 1.27 -10.17 -12.11
C ILE A 72 0.72 -9.67 -10.77
N TYR A 73 1.63 -9.37 -9.85
CA TYR A 73 1.31 -8.79 -8.56
C TYR A 73 1.57 -7.29 -8.61
N ARG A 74 0.68 -6.51 -8.01
CA ARG A 74 0.78 -5.04 -7.92
C ARG A 74 0.54 -4.58 -6.49
N ALA A 75 1.16 -3.49 -6.09
CA ALA A 75 0.80 -2.84 -4.83
C ALA A 75 -0.60 -2.22 -4.96
N ASP A 76 -1.44 -2.37 -3.95
CA ASP A 76 -2.70 -1.65 -3.85
C ASP A 76 -2.45 -0.29 -3.17
N PHE A 77 -2.24 0.73 -4.00
CA PHE A 77 -1.96 2.09 -3.54
C PHE A 77 -3.15 2.73 -2.83
N ALA A 78 -4.39 2.37 -3.21
CA ALA A 78 -5.58 2.90 -2.56
C ALA A 78 -5.70 2.35 -1.14
N HIS A 79 -5.43 1.06 -0.95
CA HIS A 79 -5.42 0.44 0.38
C HIS A 79 -4.33 1.03 1.28
N MET A 80 -3.11 1.18 0.76
CA MET A 80 -2.00 1.78 1.50
C MET A 80 -2.28 3.24 1.87
N THR A 81 -2.82 4.02 0.95
CA THR A 81 -3.18 5.42 1.25
C THR A 81 -4.32 5.50 2.26
N GLY A 82 -5.29 4.59 2.19
CA GLY A 82 -6.32 4.46 3.22
C GLY A 82 -5.73 4.16 4.60
N LEU A 83 -4.68 3.33 4.69
CA LEU A 83 -3.97 3.05 5.93
C LEU A 83 -3.23 4.28 6.45
N LEU A 84 -2.49 4.99 5.58
CA LEU A 84 -1.81 6.22 5.97
C LEU A 84 -2.80 7.31 6.42
N GLY A 85 -3.91 7.44 5.71
CA GLY A 85 -5.02 8.33 6.10
C GLY A 85 -5.56 7.98 7.48
N TYR A 86 -5.85 6.70 7.75
CA TYR A 86 -6.30 6.24 9.07
C TYR A 86 -5.30 6.54 10.18
N LEU A 87 -4.00 6.32 9.95
CA LEU A 87 -2.94 6.56 10.93
C LEU A 87 -2.68 8.05 11.19
N THR A 88 -3.01 8.90 10.22
CA THR A 88 -2.84 10.36 10.31
C THR A 88 -4.14 11.09 10.64
N GLU A 89 -5.26 10.37 10.74
CA GLU A 89 -6.53 10.92 11.18
C GLU A 89 -6.37 11.44 12.61
N HIS A 90 -6.63 12.74 12.81
CA HIS A 90 -6.39 13.48 14.06
C HIS A 90 -4.92 13.70 14.45
N CYS A 91 -3.96 13.38 13.56
CA CYS A 91 -2.59 13.83 13.75
C CYS A 91 -2.58 15.37 13.81
N CYS A 92 -1.81 15.94 14.75
CA CYS A 92 -1.70 17.39 14.94
C CYS A 92 -3.05 18.11 15.23
N GLU A 93 -3.99 17.46 15.93
CA GLU A 93 -5.32 18.01 16.26
C GLU A 93 -6.15 18.41 15.01
N GLY A 94 -5.91 17.75 13.86
CA GLY A 94 -6.57 18.09 12.59
C GLY A 94 -5.83 19.15 11.76
N GLY A 95 -4.65 19.60 12.22
CA GLY A 95 -3.71 20.38 11.43
C GLY A 95 -3.11 19.62 10.25
N VAL A 96 -2.34 20.31 9.41
CA VAL A 96 -1.65 19.68 8.27
C VAL A 96 -0.51 18.82 8.81
N CYS A 97 -0.53 17.52 8.53
CA CYS A 97 0.57 16.61 8.81
C CYS A 97 1.61 16.70 7.67
N GLU A 98 2.87 17.02 7.97
CA GLU A 98 3.95 17.15 6.96
C GLU A 98 4.14 15.88 6.11
N ALA A 99 3.83 14.71 6.67
CA ALA A 99 3.83 13.44 5.96
C ALA A 99 2.81 13.41 4.80
N ASN A 100 1.66 14.09 4.96
CA ASN A 100 0.62 14.18 3.94
C ASN A 100 1.03 15.18 2.83
N GLU A 101 1.63 16.31 3.19
CA GLU A 101 2.13 17.30 2.22
C GLU A 101 3.24 16.74 1.34
N SER A 102 4.22 16.06 1.95
CA SER A 102 5.33 15.43 1.23
C SER A 102 4.85 14.29 0.32
N LEU A 103 3.83 13.51 0.73
CA LEU A 103 3.22 12.48 -0.11
C LEU A 103 2.57 13.07 -1.36
N ARG A 104 1.84 14.18 -1.24
CA ARG A 104 1.19 14.82 -2.40
C ARG A 104 2.19 15.50 -3.33
N ALA A 105 3.25 16.10 -2.79
CA ALA A 105 4.27 16.78 -3.58
C ALA A 105 5.20 15.81 -4.34
N ALA A 106 5.48 14.63 -3.78
CA ALA A 106 6.45 13.67 -4.33
C ALA A 106 5.82 12.51 -5.12
N SER A 107 4.50 12.31 -5.04
CA SER A 107 3.85 11.13 -5.62
C SER A 107 3.39 11.36 -7.07
N MET A 108 3.62 10.37 -7.94
CA MET A 108 2.99 10.28 -9.27
C MET A 108 1.58 9.65 -9.22
N CYS A 109 1.07 9.31 -8.03
CA CYS A 109 -0.30 8.86 -7.87
C CYS A 109 -1.28 10.00 -8.16
N SER A 110 -2.41 9.69 -8.80
CA SER A 110 -3.45 10.68 -9.03
C SER A 110 -4.05 11.16 -7.71
N ASP A 111 -4.62 12.37 -7.72
CA ASP A 111 -5.29 12.97 -6.55
C ASP A 111 -6.39 12.07 -5.95
N ALA A 112 -6.98 11.19 -6.75
CA ALA A 112 -7.99 10.23 -6.30
C ALA A 112 -7.45 9.17 -5.32
N VAL A 113 -6.13 8.99 -5.26
CA VAL A 113 -5.47 7.95 -4.46
C VAL A 113 -4.65 8.56 -3.33
N LEU A 114 -4.57 9.89 -3.19
CA LEU A 114 -3.81 10.56 -2.13
C LEU A 114 -4.71 10.83 -0.90
N PRO A 115 -4.14 10.93 0.32
CA PRO A 115 -4.93 11.32 1.48
C PRO A 115 -5.42 12.78 1.29
N PRO A 116 -6.67 13.11 1.68
CA PRO A 116 -7.18 14.46 1.53
C PRO A 116 -6.34 15.44 2.37
N LEU A 117 -6.07 16.63 1.83
CA LEU A 117 -5.57 17.73 2.66
C LEU A 117 -6.71 18.21 3.56
N SER A 118 -6.41 18.44 4.83
CA SER A 118 -7.39 18.80 5.87
C SER A 118 -8.20 20.07 5.58
N SER A 119 -7.84 20.87 4.57
CA SER A 119 -8.54 22.08 4.16
C SER A 119 -9.94 21.87 3.55
N THR A 120 -10.40 20.63 3.32
CA THR A 120 -11.75 20.36 2.79
C THR A 120 -12.81 19.98 3.82
N GLN A 121 -12.49 19.84 5.12
CA GLN A 121 -13.50 19.50 6.14
C GLN A 121 -14.26 20.70 6.74
N GLU A 122 -13.93 21.95 6.38
CA GLU A 122 -14.68 23.13 6.87
C GLU A 122 -15.92 23.51 6.04
N ALA A 123 -16.21 22.82 4.93
CA ALA A 123 -17.34 23.17 4.06
C ALA A 123 -18.65 22.39 4.32
N LEU A 124 -18.67 21.43 5.25
CA LEU A 124 -19.88 20.64 5.57
C LEU A 124 -20.29 20.77 7.05
N LYS A 125 -20.32 22.01 7.54
CA LYS A 125 -20.98 22.38 8.80
C LYS A 125 -21.72 23.72 8.63
N LYS A 126 -22.71 23.72 7.74
CA LYS A 126 -23.85 24.65 7.73
C LYS A 126 -25.11 23.88 7.38
#